data_AF-Q2W5Y9-F1
#
_entry.id   AF-Q2W5Y9-F1
#
_cell.length_a   1.000
_cell.length_b   1.000
_cell.length_c   1.000
_cell.angle_alpha   90.00
_cell.angle_beta   90.00
_cell.angle_gamma   90.00
#
_symmetry.space_group_name_H-M   'P 1'
#
loop_
_entity.id
_entity.type
_entity.pdbx_description
1 polymer ?
#
loop_
_entity_poly.entity_id
_entity_poly.type
_entity_poly.pdbx_seq_one_letter_code
_entity_poly.pdbx_strand_id
1 'polypeptide(L)' 'MTLARFMELAGMTEEALAALVGVTQPAVSKWKHGRAIPRPAQMAKIVAATEGAVTPADFFHGEAA' A
#
# COMPACT_ATOMS: atom_id res chain seq x y z
N MET A 1 0.02 10.91 0.97
CA MET A 1 0.47 10.17 -0.23
C MET A 1 -0.22 8.82 -0.24
N THR A 2 -1.19 8.57 -1.13
CA THR A 2 -1.88 7.27 -1.12
C THR A 2 -0.99 6.18 -1.73
N LEU A 3 -1.19 4.93 -1.30
CA LEU A 3 -0.47 3.78 -1.86
C LEU A 3 -0.67 3.68 -3.38
N ALA A 4 -1.90 3.91 -3.85
CA ALA A 4 -2.23 3.92 -5.27
C ALA A 4 -1.40 4.96 -6.03
N ARG A 5 -1.35 6.20 -5.52
CA ARG A 5 -0.61 7.29 -6.16
C ARG A 5 0.89 7.02 -6.20
N PHE A 6 1.46 6.47 -5.13
CA PHE A 6 2.86 6.07 -5.10
C PHE A 6 3.16 5.03 -6.18
N MET A 7 2.33 4.00 -6.31
CA MET A 7 2.53 2.94 -7.31
C MET A 7 2.43 3.47 -8.74
N GLU A 8 1.51 4.38 -9.02
CA GLU A 8 1.42 5.03 -10.34
C GLU A 8 2.68 5.84 -10.66
N LEU A 9 3.19 6.63 -9.70
CA LEU A 9 4.40 7.44 -9.87
C LEU A 9 5.66 6.59 -10.02
N ALA A 10 5.74 5.47 -9.28
CA ALA A 10 6.85 4.54 -9.33
C ALA A 10 6.78 3.55 -10.51
N GLY A 11 5.69 3.55 -11.29
CA GLY A 11 5.45 2.56 -12.34
C GLY A 11 5.37 1.12 -11.79
N MET A 12 4.97 0.97 -10.53
CA MET A 12 5.02 -0.30 -9.80
C MET A 12 3.68 -1.03 -9.90
N THR A 13 3.74 -2.33 -10.23
CA THR A 13 2.54 -3.17 -10.30
C THR A 13 2.12 -3.67 -8.92
N GLU A 14 0.85 -4.05 -8.78
CA GLU A 14 0.33 -4.62 -7.54
C GLU A 14 1.00 -5.95 -7.20
N GLU A 15 1.36 -6.74 -8.21
CA GLU A 15 2.09 -7.99 -8.07
C GLU A 15 3.52 -7.76 -7.55
N ALA A 16 4.21 -6.74 -8.06
CA ALA A 16 5.54 -6.38 -7.60
C ALA A 16 5.52 -5.95 -6.13
N LEU A 17 4.58 -5.07 -5.74
CA LEU A 17 4.42 -4.69 -4.34
C LEU A 17 4.06 -5.89 -3.46
N ALA A 18 3.16 -6.75 -3.94
CA ALA A 18 2.74 -7.94 -3.20
C ALA A 18 3.92 -8.89 -2.94
N ALA A 19 4.76 -9.11 -3.95
CA ALA A 19 5.99 -9.90 -3.81
C ALA A 19 6.97 -9.27 -2.81
N LEU A 20 7.16 -7.95 -2.86
CA LEU A 20 8.05 -7.22 -1.93
C LEU A 20 7.58 -7.30 -0.47
N VAL A 21 6.27 -7.16 -0.25
CA VAL A 21 5.66 -7.16 1.09
C VAL A 21 5.38 -8.61 1.57
N GLY A 22 5.45 -9.60 0.68
CA GLY A 22 5.17 -11.01 0.98
C GLY A 22 3.68 -11.25 1.23
N VAL A 23 2.82 -10.69 0.39
CA VAL A 23 1.35 -10.85 0.42
C VAL A 23 0.83 -11.21 -0.98
N THR A 24 -0.48 -11.37 -1.11
CA THR A 24 -1.12 -11.63 -2.39
C THR A 24 -1.48 -10.33 -3.10
N GLN A 25 -1.49 -10.32 -4.44
CA GLN A 25 -1.91 -9.18 -5.25
C GLN A 25 -3.32 -8.65 -4.85
N PRO A 26 -4.32 -9.50 -4.55
CA PRO A 26 -5.63 -9.02 -4.11
C PRO A 26 -5.60 -8.30 -2.76
N ALA A 27 -4.62 -8.58 -1.89
CA ALA A 27 -4.46 -7.85 -0.63
C ALA A 27 -4.05 -6.39 -0.91
N VAL A 28 -3.08 -6.20 -1.81
CA VAL A 28 -2.65 -4.87 -2.27
C VAL A 28 -3.81 -4.10 -2.91
N SER A 29 -4.58 -4.76 -3.79
CA SER A 29 -5.75 -4.16 -4.43
C SER A 29 -6.80 -3.66 -3.40
N LYS A 30 -7.05 -4.45 -2.35
CA LYS A 30 -7.97 -4.03 -1.26
C LYS A 30 -7.47 -2.79 -0.51
N TRP A 31 -6.16 -2.68 -0.29
CA TRP A 31 -5.58 -1.52 0.39
C TRP A 31 -5.65 -0.25 -0.45
N LYS A 32 -5.39 -0.35 -1.75
CA LYS A 32 -5.51 0.78 -2.70
C LYS A 32 -6.90 1.39 -2.70
N HIS A 33 -7.93 0.54 -2.66
CA HIS A 33 -9.32 0.96 -2.72
C HIS A 33 -9.95 1.19 -1.33
N GLY A 34 -9.15 1.19 -0.26
CA GLY A 34 -9.64 1.36 1.11
C GLY A 34 -10.61 0.27 1.59
N ARG A 35 -10.70 -0.87 0.90
CA ARG A 35 -11.57 -2.00 1.27
C ARG A 35 -11.02 -2.80 2.45
N ALA A 36 -9.73 -2.66 2.75
CA ALA A 36 -9.09 -3.22 3.92
C ALA A 36 -7.93 -2.33 4.38
N ILE A 37 -7.65 -2.36 5.67
CA ILE A 37 -6.46 -1.72 6.26
C ILE A 37 -5.38 -2.80 6.43
N PRO A 38 -4.13 -2.59 5.95
CA PRO A 38 -3.04 -3.52 6.18
C PRO A 38 -2.76 -3.72 7.69
N ARG A 39 -2.32 -4.91 8.08
CA ARG A 39 -1.91 -5.16 9.48
C ARG A 39 -0.60 -4.42 9.81
N PRO A 40 -0.28 -4.15 11.10
CA PRO A 40 0.94 -3.43 11.47
C PRO A 40 2.23 -4.00 10.86
N ALA A 41 2.36 -5.33 10.80
CA ALA A 41 3.50 -6.00 10.16
C ALA A 41 3.58 -5.74 8.65
N GLN A 42 2.44 -5.60 7.97
CA GLN A 42 2.38 -5.29 6.54
C GLN A 42 2.67 -3.80 6.31
N MET A 43 2.16 -2.92 7.18
CA MET A 43 2.46 -1.49 7.15
C MET A 43 3.96 -1.24 7.27
N ALA A 44 4.65 -1.89 8.20
CA ALA A 44 6.11 -1.75 8.34
C ALA A 44 6.85 -2.15 7.05
N LYS A 45 6.43 -3.22 6.39
CA LYS A 45 7.00 -3.66 5.10
C LYS A 45 6.68 -2.70 3.96
N ILE A 46 5.47 -2.14 3.92
CA ILE A 46 5.09 -1.13 2.92
C ILE A 46 5.93 0.14 3.11
N VAL A 47 6.08 0.61 4.35
CA VAL A 47 6.95 1.76 4.66
C VAL A 47 8.38 1.50 4.18
N ALA A 48 8.93 0.32 4.45
CA ALA A 48 10.26 -0.04 3.98
C ALA A 48 10.35 -0.13 2.44
N ALA A 49 9.38 -0.77 1.78
CA ALA A 49 9.35 -0.96 0.33
C ALA A 49 9.11 0.35 -0.45
N THR A 50 8.52 1.35 0.21
CA THR A 50 8.25 2.68 -0.36
C THR A 50 9.22 3.75 0.14
N GLU A 51 10.28 3.35 0.87
CA GLU A 51 11.28 4.26 1.44
C GLU A 51 10.66 5.39 2.31
N GLY A 52 9.55 5.09 2.99
CA GLY A 52 8.81 6.05 3.81
C GLY A 52 7.87 6.98 3.03
N ALA A 53 7.76 6.84 1.71
CA ALA A 53 6.84 7.64 0.91
C ALA A 53 5.37 7.34 1.23
N VAL A 54 5.05 6.08 1.60
CA VAL A 54 3.74 5.69 2.11
C VAL A 54 3.86 5.33 3.58
N THR A 55 3.12 6.04 4.41
CA THR A 55 3.13 5.86 5.87
C THR A 55 1.87 5.14 6.35
N PRO A 56 1.85 4.59 7.58
CA PRO A 56 0.65 4.00 8.15
C PRO A 56 -0.53 4.97 8.18
N ALA A 57 -0.25 6.26 8.40
CA ALA A 57 -1.26 7.31 8.45
C ALA A 57 -2.03 7.41 7.13
N ASP A 58 -1.37 7.22 5.98
CA ASP A 58 -2.01 7.28 4.65
C ASP A 58 -3.11 6.23 4.44
N PHE A 59 -3.13 5.15 5.23
CA PHE A 59 -4.20 4.14 5.20
C PHE A 59 -5.43 4.54 6.04
N PHE A 60 -5.29 5.48 6.96
CA PHE A 60 -6.37 5.93 7.86
C PHE A 60 -7.02 7.24 7.42
N HIS A 61 -6.39 7.98 6.51
CA HIS A 61 -7.01 9.12 5.85
C HIS A 61 -7.97 8.56 4.78
N GLY A 62 -9.17 8.19 5.22
CA GLY A 62 -10.23 7.81 4.30
C GLY A 62 -10.52 8.98 3.37
N GLU A 63 -10.25 8.84 2.07
CA GLU A 63 -11.03 9.59 1.09
C GLU A 63 -12.45 9.03 1.17
N ALA A 64 -13.26 9.68 2.01
CA ALA A 64 -14.69 9.67 1.88
C ALA A 64 -15.01 10.36 0.54
N ALA A 65 -15.28 9.55 -0.48
CA ALA A 65 -16.02 9.94 -1.67
C ALA A 65 -17.41 9.30 -1.59
#